data_AF-A0A9P1BQW0-F1
#
_entry.id   AF-A0A9P1BQW0-F1
#
_cell.length_a   1.000
_cell.length_b   1.000
_cell.length_c   1.000
_cell.angle_alpha   90.00
_cell.angle_beta   90.00
_cell.angle_gamma   90.00
#
_symmetry.space_group_name_H-M   'P 1'
#
loop_
_entity.id
_entity.type
_entity.pdbx_description
1 polymer ?
#
loop_
_entity_poly.entity_id
_entity_poly.type
_entity_poly.pdbx_seq_one_letter_code
_entity_poly.pdbx_strand_id
1 'polypeptide(L)'
;MAFLVFCGFLYLAAVNCESSCWQDPSNGRLDCDGRSGCEVTGMACHSECECRHLDTVEQRRFSTNEFRYPSSPALVITASRDGKRCASTWAFNAVRLLFRQAKEACDSYWLRQVTKEKLDQRVKTGTHVVVKTHEWHGGMEAFEKLKHRFTHVILSVREGFPREETWMSVASHVLHFEKLVAFDTLHPDDESKIGALTVLKDLSEHLGLSLTQRDLKEVDYELMTLQIPQSGCNQTTKLWPFHGRRGGRPIPKQP
;
A
#
# COMPACT_ATOMS: atom_id res chain seq x y z
N MET A 1 42.28 -8.97 47.57
CA MET A 1 41.19 -7.97 47.67
C MET A 1 41.69 -6.71 46.98
N ALA A 2 41.10 -6.10 45.97
CA ALA A 2 39.83 -6.29 45.28
C ALA A 2 40.02 -5.89 43.80
N PHE A 3 39.13 -6.40 42.96
CA PHE A 3 39.03 -6.18 41.51
C PHE A 3 38.80 -4.71 41.15
N LEU A 4 39.46 -4.24 40.09
CA LEU A 4 38.95 -3.14 39.26
C LEU A 4 38.80 -3.68 37.83
N VAL A 5 37.56 -3.58 37.36
CA VAL A 5 36.95 -4.22 36.19
C VAL A 5 36.25 -3.10 35.43
N PHE A 6 36.45 -3.09 34.10
CA PHE A 6 35.70 -2.38 33.06
C PHE A 6 35.92 -0.85 33.02
N CYS A 7 35.93 -0.17 31.87
CA CYS A 7 35.50 -0.54 30.53
C CYS A 7 36.24 0.34 29.51
N GLY A 8 36.86 -0.26 28.50
CA GLY A 8 37.35 0.45 27.34
C GLY A 8 36.17 0.87 26.46
N PHE A 9 35.89 2.16 26.38
CA PHE A 9 35.05 2.70 25.32
C PHE A 9 35.87 2.72 24.03
N LEU A 10 35.71 1.66 23.23
CA LEU A 10 36.00 1.68 21.81
C LEU A 10 35.13 2.76 21.17
N TYR A 11 35.78 3.86 20.80
CA TYR A 11 35.31 4.81 19.79
C TYR A 11 35.15 4.03 18.47
N LEU A 12 33.98 3.45 18.24
CA LEU A 12 33.59 2.96 16.93
C LEU A 12 33.21 4.17 16.09
N ALA A 13 33.98 4.34 15.03
CA ALA A 13 33.87 5.38 14.04
C ALA A 13 32.41 5.64 13.64
N ALA A 14 32.05 6.92 13.66
CA ALA A 14 30.97 7.43 12.87
C ALA A 14 31.15 6.92 11.43
N VAL A 15 30.28 6.01 11.02
CA VAL A 15 30.13 5.65 9.62
C VAL A 15 29.62 6.91 8.95
N ASN A 16 30.53 7.67 8.35
CA ASN A 16 30.23 8.56 7.24
C ASN A 16 29.52 7.70 6.20
N CYS A 17 28.19 7.71 6.23
CA CYS A 17 27.37 7.18 5.17
C CYS A 17 27.48 8.20 4.03
N GLU A 18 28.62 8.13 3.34
CA GLU A 18 28.87 8.88 2.12
C GLU A 18 27.70 8.61 1.15
N SER A 19 27.16 9.73 0.72
CA SER A 19 26.06 9.97 -0.21
C SER A 19 26.27 9.34 -1.60
N SER A 20 26.54 8.04 -1.73
CA SER A 20 26.87 7.43 -3.03
C SER A 20 26.38 6.00 -3.31
N CYS A 21 25.35 5.49 -2.61
CA CYS A 21 24.78 4.16 -2.92
C CYS A 21 23.28 4.13 -3.28
N TRP A 22 22.62 5.29 -3.36
CA TRP A 22 21.33 5.40 -4.06
C TRP A 22 21.59 5.52 -5.56
N GLN A 23 22.00 4.41 -6.20
CA GLN A 23 21.81 4.31 -7.64
C GLN A 23 20.30 4.32 -7.87
N ASP A 24 19.75 5.50 -8.13
CA ASP A 24 18.35 5.70 -8.49
C ASP A 24 18.15 5.11 -9.90
N PRO A 25 17.54 3.93 -10.05
CA PRO A 25 17.49 3.27 -11.33
C PRO A 25 16.30 3.85 -12.08
N SER A 26 16.56 4.73 -13.02
CA SER A 26 15.68 4.87 -14.18
C SER A 26 15.33 3.46 -14.70
N ASN A 27 14.06 3.07 -14.61
CA ASN A 27 13.51 1.76 -14.99
C ASN A 27 14.26 0.55 -14.40
N GLY A 28 14.02 0.23 -13.13
CA GLY A 28 14.45 -1.06 -12.57
C GLY A 28 13.73 -2.23 -13.25
N ARG A 29 14.27 -3.45 -13.18
CA ARG A 29 13.66 -4.69 -13.75
C ARG A 29 12.23 -4.99 -13.29
N LEU A 30 11.76 -4.29 -12.26
CA LEU A 30 10.41 -4.40 -11.73
C LEU A 30 9.48 -3.33 -12.29
N ASP A 31 9.96 -2.31 -12.99
CA ASP A 31 9.11 -1.31 -13.65
C ASP A 31 8.48 -1.89 -14.91
N CYS A 32 7.18 -1.67 -15.08
CA CYS A 32 6.50 -2.03 -16.31
C CYS A 32 5.72 -0.82 -16.83
N ASP A 33 6.08 -0.36 -18.03
CA ASP A 33 5.45 0.75 -18.74
C ASP A 33 4.16 0.35 -19.46
N GLY A 34 3.79 -0.94 -19.37
CA GLY A 34 2.62 -1.52 -20.00
C GLY A 34 2.77 -1.82 -21.50
N ARG A 35 3.89 -1.44 -22.13
CA ARG A 35 4.10 -1.55 -23.59
C ARG A 35 4.91 -2.78 -23.99
N SER A 36 5.95 -3.11 -23.23
CA SER A 36 6.88 -4.22 -23.53
C SER A 36 6.59 -5.53 -22.78
N GLY A 37 5.51 -5.58 -21.98
CA GLY A 37 5.23 -6.70 -21.08
C GLY A 37 5.96 -6.60 -19.74
N CYS A 38 5.69 -7.51 -18.81
CA CYS A 38 6.36 -7.56 -17.52
C CYS A 38 7.63 -8.41 -17.63
N GLU A 39 8.80 -7.77 -17.51
CA GLU A 39 10.10 -8.45 -17.63
C GLU A 39 10.28 -9.62 -16.64
N VAL A 40 9.60 -9.55 -15.49
CA VAL A 40 9.64 -10.59 -14.45
C VAL A 40 8.89 -11.85 -14.87
N THR A 41 7.79 -11.70 -15.61
CA THR A 41 6.92 -12.85 -15.98
C THR A 41 7.00 -13.21 -17.45
N GLY A 42 7.60 -12.35 -18.30
CA GLY A 42 7.63 -12.50 -19.76
C GLY A 42 6.24 -12.37 -20.42
N MET A 43 5.20 -12.01 -19.66
CA MET A 43 3.84 -11.89 -20.17
C MET A 43 3.51 -10.44 -20.53
N ALA A 44 2.65 -10.25 -21.54
CA ALA A 44 2.10 -8.93 -21.84
C ALA A 44 1.43 -8.34 -20.58
N CYS A 45 1.54 -7.02 -20.43
CA CYS A 45 1.04 -6.31 -19.28
C CYS A 45 -0.51 -6.30 -19.28
N HIS A 46 -1.07 -7.39 -18.78
CA HIS A 46 -2.51 -7.63 -18.71
C HIS A 46 -2.91 -7.99 -17.28
N SER A 47 -4.20 -8.24 -17.07
CA SER A 47 -4.93 -8.60 -15.84
C SER A 47 -4.14 -8.79 -14.52
N GLU A 48 -3.07 -9.58 -14.52
CA GLU A 48 -2.33 -10.07 -13.34
C GLU A 48 -0.84 -9.68 -13.31
N CYS A 49 -0.47 -8.51 -13.86
CA CYS A 49 0.92 -8.06 -13.82
C CYS A 49 1.41 -7.75 -12.39
N GLU A 50 2.48 -8.44 -11.98
CA GLU A 50 3.10 -8.29 -10.66
C GLU A 50 4.24 -7.24 -10.61
N CYS A 51 4.56 -6.63 -11.74
CA CYS A 51 5.53 -5.53 -11.84
C CYS A 51 4.96 -4.23 -11.20
N ARG A 52 5.85 -3.27 -10.93
CA ARG A 52 5.56 -1.91 -10.44
C ARG A 52 4.90 -1.12 -11.56
N HIS A 53 3.72 -0.60 -11.28
CA HIS A 53 3.00 0.33 -12.15
C HIS A 53 2.75 1.62 -11.38
N LEU A 54 3.34 2.71 -11.85
CA LEU A 54 3.18 4.04 -11.28
C LEU A 54 2.34 4.87 -12.23
N ASP A 55 1.45 5.71 -11.71
CA ASP A 55 0.80 6.73 -12.54
C ASP A 55 1.71 7.94 -12.78
N THR A 56 1.20 8.90 -13.56
CA THR A 56 1.92 10.10 -13.95
C THR A 56 2.35 10.98 -12.78
N VAL A 57 1.68 10.91 -11.62
CA VAL A 57 2.05 11.67 -10.44
C VAL A 57 3.18 10.95 -9.70
N GLU A 58 3.05 9.65 -9.49
CA GLU A 58 4.09 8.84 -8.84
C GLU A 58 5.39 8.78 -9.64
N GLN A 59 5.29 8.75 -10.98
CA GLN A 59 6.48 8.78 -11.85
C GLN A 59 7.28 10.07 -11.71
N ARG A 60 6.65 11.20 -11.32
CA ARG A 60 7.37 12.48 -11.14
C ARG A 60 8.41 12.42 -10.05
N ARG A 61 8.34 11.48 -9.11
CA ARG A 61 9.40 11.31 -8.10
C ARG A 61 10.78 11.01 -8.70
N PHE A 62 10.84 10.53 -9.95
CA PHE A 62 12.10 10.25 -10.64
C PHE A 62 12.68 11.47 -11.37
N SER A 63 11.86 12.49 -11.64
CA SER A 63 12.25 13.69 -12.37
C SER A 63 12.18 14.96 -11.52
N THR A 64 11.62 14.87 -10.32
CA THR A 64 11.39 15.99 -9.41
C THR A 64 11.70 15.57 -7.97
N ASN A 65 12.15 16.50 -7.15
CA ASN A 65 12.32 16.30 -5.71
C ASN A 65 10.99 16.44 -4.94
N GLU A 66 9.85 16.18 -5.57
CA GLU A 66 8.52 16.31 -4.95
C GLU A 66 8.25 15.22 -3.91
N PHE A 67 8.97 14.10 -3.95
CA PHE A 67 8.82 12.98 -3.03
C PHE A 67 10.11 12.73 -2.26
N ARG A 68 9.97 12.38 -0.99
CA ARG A 68 11.07 11.92 -0.13
C ARG A 68 11.09 10.41 -0.03
N TYR A 69 12.29 9.83 -0.01
CA TYR A 69 12.46 8.44 0.40
C TYR A 69 12.35 8.34 1.93
N PRO A 70 11.62 7.36 2.47
CA PRO A 70 11.47 7.20 3.91
C PRO A 70 12.76 6.76 4.58
N SER A 71 13.03 7.29 5.78
CA SER A 71 14.13 6.83 6.64
C SER A 71 13.91 5.41 7.17
N SER A 72 12.66 4.97 7.25
CA SER A 72 12.27 3.62 7.66
C SER A 72 11.19 3.11 6.71
N PRO A 73 11.58 2.49 5.59
CA PRO A 73 10.64 1.99 4.59
C PRO A 73 9.68 0.96 5.20
N ALA A 74 8.39 1.13 4.93
CA ALA A 74 7.34 0.21 5.40
C ALA A 74 7.01 -0.82 4.32
N LEU A 75 6.83 -2.08 4.71
CA LEU A 75 6.18 -3.10 3.90
C LEU A 75 4.73 -3.27 4.35
N VAL A 76 3.80 -2.79 3.53
CA VAL A 76 2.36 -2.82 3.77
C VAL A 76 1.70 -3.89 2.91
N ILE A 77 1.03 -4.84 3.55
CA ILE A 77 0.19 -5.83 2.88
C ILE A 77 -1.27 -5.41 3.01
N THR A 78 -1.96 -5.27 1.88
CA THR A 78 -3.41 -5.07 1.81
C THR A 78 -4.04 -6.36 1.30
N ALA A 79 -4.84 -7.01 2.16
CA ALA A 79 -5.36 -8.34 1.91
C ALA A 79 -6.89 -8.39 2.01
N SER A 80 -7.47 -9.33 1.26
CA SER A 80 -8.81 -9.84 1.52
C SER A 80 -9.00 -11.19 0.85
N ARG A 81 -9.70 -12.09 1.54
CA ARG A 81 -10.13 -13.39 1.01
C ARG A 81 -11.10 -13.27 -0.17
N ASP A 82 -12.14 -12.45 0.01
CA ASP A 82 -13.23 -12.38 -0.96
C ASP A 82 -12.94 -11.34 -2.04
N GLY A 83 -12.21 -11.76 -3.08
CA GLY A 83 -11.80 -10.96 -4.25
C GLY A 83 -12.93 -10.24 -5.03
N LYS A 84 -14.17 -10.27 -4.54
CA LYS A 84 -15.32 -9.56 -5.11
C LYS A 84 -16.19 -8.82 -4.09
N ARG A 85 -15.99 -8.99 -2.78
CA ARG A 85 -16.97 -8.52 -1.77
C ARG A 85 -16.38 -7.67 -0.65
N CYS A 86 -15.06 -7.67 -0.47
CA CYS A 86 -14.37 -6.79 0.48
C CYS A 86 -13.78 -5.54 -0.20
N ALA A 87 -13.24 -4.63 0.60
CA ALA A 87 -12.66 -3.36 0.16
C ALA A 87 -11.13 -3.41 -0.02
N SER A 88 -10.49 -4.55 -0.30
CA SER A 88 -9.02 -4.61 -0.41
C SER A 88 -8.45 -3.77 -1.54
N THR A 89 -9.13 -3.67 -2.68
CA THR A 89 -8.74 -2.74 -3.76
C THR A 89 -8.84 -1.29 -3.30
N TRP A 90 -9.86 -0.94 -2.51
CA TRP A 90 -9.98 0.40 -1.93
C TRP A 90 -8.85 0.65 -0.93
N ALA A 91 -8.58 -0.29 -0.02
CA ALA A 91 -7.51 -0.20 0.98
C ALA A 91 -6.13 -0.03 0.32
N PHE A 92 -5.85 -0.81 -0.71
CA PHE A 92 -4.63 -0.70 -1.52
C PHE A 92 -4.43 0.72 -2.07
N ASN A 93 -5.48 1.26 -2.73
CA ASN A 93 -5.39 2.61 -3.28
C ASN A 93 -5.32 3.67 -2.18
N ALA A 94 -6.02 3.48 -1.06
CA ALA A 94 -6.02 4.42 0.05
C ALA A 94 -4.62 4.57 0.63
N VAL A 95 -3.94 3.45 0.94
CA VAL A 95 -2.57 3.45 1.46
C VAL A 95 -1.60 4.14 0.48
N ARG A 96 -1.67 3.79 -0.80
CA ARG A 96 -0.81 4.39 -1.84
C ARG A 96 -1.02 5.91 -1.93
N LEU A 97 -2.28 6.35 -1.90
CA LEU A 97 -2.63 7.77 -1.98
C LEU A 97 -2.30 8.54 -0.69
N LEU A 98 -2.39 7.90 0.48
CA LEU A 98 -1.95 8.49 1.75
C LEU A 98 -0.44 8.75 1.73
N PHE A 99 0.38 7.78 1.30
CA PHE A 99 1.84 8.00 1.14
C PHE A 99 2.13 9.10 0.11
N ARG A 100 1.40 9.13 -1.00
CA ARG A 100 1.52 10.21 -1.99
C ARG A 100 1.22 11.58 -1.39
N GLN A 101 0.13 11.69 -0.63
CA GLN A 101 -0.26 12.94 -0.01
C GLN A 101 0.79 13.40 1.02
N ALA A 102 1.38 12.46 1.74
CA ALA A 102 2.53 12.70 2.63
C ALA A 102 3.85 12.98 1.89
N LYS A 103 3.84 12.97 0.54
CA LYS A 103 5.02 13.12 -0.33
C LYS A 103 6.09 12.07 -0.06
N GLU A 104 5.70 10.86 0.29
CA GLU A 104 6.61 9.75 0.54
C GLU A 104 6.64 8.78 -0.65
N ALA A 105 7.85 8.38 -1.04
CA ALA A 105 8.04 7.46 -2.16
C ALA A 105 7.45 6.09 -1.80
N CYS A 106 6.49 5.64 -2.62
CA CYS A 106 5.78 4.38 -2.44
C CYS A 106 5.74 3.58 -3.75
N ASP A 107 6.17 2.32 -3.68
CA ASP A 107 6.07 1.33 -4.74
C ASP A 107 4.88 0.42 -4.49
N SER A 108 3.93 0.44 -5.43
CA SER A 108 2.71 -0.35 -5.33
C SER A 108 2.74 -1.55 -6.27
N TYR A 109 2.32 -2.71 -5.74
CA TYR A 109 2.33 -3.99 -6.44
C TYR A 109 1.02 -4.73 -6.19
N TRP A 110 0.63 -5.55 -7.17
CA TRP A 110 -0.32 -6.64 -6.93
C TRP A 110 0.44 -7.94 -7.04
N LEU A 111 0.40 -8.77 -6.00
CA LEU A 111 1.03 -10.10 -6.03
C LEU A 111 -0.06 -11.14 -5.89
N ARG A 112 -0.12 -12.05 -6.87
CA ARG A 112 -1.01 -13.20 -6.78
C ARG A 112 -0.60 -14.08 -5.62
N GLN A 113 0.72 -14.33 -5.52
CA GLN A 113 1.32 -15.13 -4.47
C GLN A 113 2.44 -14.33 -3.83
N VAL A 114 2.34 -14.10 -2.52
CA VAL A 114 3.39 -13.47 -1.73
C VAL A 114 4.45 -14.51 -1.35
N THR A 115 5.69 -14.29 -1.76
CA THR A 115 6.84 -15.13 -1.38
C THR A 115 7.97 -14.27 -0.86
N LYS A 116 8.93 -14.88 -0.15
CA LYS A 116 10.10 -14.19 0.39
C LYS A 116 10.89 -13.50 -0.71
N GLU A 117 11.12 -14.19 -1.81
CA GLU A 117 11.94 -13.75 -2.93
C GLU A 117 11.30 -12.54 -3.62
N LYS A 118 9.98 -12.57 -3.80
CA LYS A 118 9.23 -11.45 -4.39
C LYS A 118 9.29 -10.21 -3.51
N LEU A 119 9.18 -10.37 -2.19
CA LEU A 119 9.29 -9.26 -1.24
C LEU A 119 10.71 -8.71 -1.17
N ASP A 120 11.72 -9.59 -1.07
CA ASP A 120 13.15 -9.23 -1.07
C ASP A 120 13.56 -8.41 -2.29
N GLN A 121 12.98 -8.68 -3.46
CA GLN A 121 13.24 -7.90 -4.67
C GLN A 121 12.66 -6.48 -4.59
N ARG A 122 11.52 -6.30 -3.92
CA ARG A 122 10.75 -5.05 -3.92
C ARG A 122 11.21 -4.06 -2.86
N VAL A 123 11.61 -4.56 -1.68
CA VAL A 123 12.08 -3.69 -0.58
C VAL A 123 13.46 -3.06 -0.81
N LYS A 124 14.18 -3.49 -1.85
CA LYS A 124 15.53 -2.98 -2.19
C LYS A 124 15.54 -1.53 -2.66
N THR A 125 14.40 -0.99 -3.07
CA THR A 125 14.30 0.38 -3.61
C THR A 125 14.38 1.46 -2.53
N GLY A 126 14.24 1.09 -1.25
CA GLY A 126 14.21 2.05 -0.14
C GLY A 126 12.93 2.89 -0.09
N THR A 127 11.93 2.59 -0.91
CA THR A 127 10.59 3.20 -0.84
C THR A 127 9.69 2.41 0.10
N HIS A 128 8.56 2.99 0.51
CA HIS A 128 7.48 2.17 1.05
C HIS A 128 7.03 1.17 -0.02
N VAL A 129 6.72 -0.05 0.38
CA VAL A 129 6.21 -1.08 -0.52
C VAL A 129 4.79 -1.42 -0.10
N VAL A 130 3.83 -1.23 -1.01
CA VAL A 130 2.43 -1.59 -0.80
C VAL A 130 2.08 -2.76 -1.71
N VAL A 131 1.67 -3.88 -1.13
CA VAL A 131 1.27 -5.07 -1.86
C VAL A 131 -0.23 -5.29 -1.68
N LYS A 132 -0.97 -5.40 -2.78
CA LYS A 132 -2.30 -6.01 -2.80
C LYS A 132 -2.18 -7.49 -3.07
N THR A 133 -2.84 -8.32 -2.26
CA THR A 133 -2.93 -9.75 -2.51
C THR A 133 -4.28 -10.33 -2.06
N HIS A 134 -4.62 -11.50 -2.60
CA HIS A 134 -5.79 -12.28 -2.21
C HIS A 134 -5.42 -13.62 -1.58
N GLU A 135 -4.19 -14.08 -1.80
CA GLU A 135 -3.79 -15.45 -1.50
C GLU A 135 -2.41 -15.49 -0.88
N TRP A 136 -2.27 -16.38 0.10
CA TRP A 136 -0.98 -16.90 0.51
C TRP A 136 -0.71 -18.23 -0.20
N HIS A 137 0.52 -18.45 -0.66
CA HIS A 137 0.92 -19.76 -1.17
C HIS A 137 1.98 -20.40 -0.29
N GLY A 138 1.78 -21.67 0.03
CA GLY A 138 2.59 -22.44 0.98
C GLY A 138 1.82 -22.81 2.25
N GLY A 139 2.41 -23.68 3.06
CA GLY A 139 1.87 -24.01 4.39
C GLY A 139 2.04 -22.85 5.38
N MET A 140 1.40 -22.98 6.55
CA MET A 140 1.54 -22.03 7.67
C MET A 140 3.00 -21.74 8.02
N GLU A 141 3.90 -22.70 7.87
CA GLU A 141 5.33 -22.52 8.12
C GLU A 141 5.98 -21.44 7.22
N ALA A 142 5.61 -21.38 5.95
CA ALA A 142 6.12 -20.36 5.03
C ALA A 142 5.62 -18.97 5.42
N PHE A 143 4.37 -18.88 5.88
CA PHE A 143 3.74 -17.65 6.35
C PHE A 143 4.40 -17.14 7.64
N GLU A 144 4.61 -18.03 8.61
CA GLU A 144 5.28 -17.73 9.87
C GLU A 144 6.71 -17.21 9.66
N LYS A 145 7.43 -17.73 8.67
CA LYS A 145 8.76 -17.24 8.27
C LYS A 145 8.74 -15.85 7.64
N LEU A 146 7.58 -15.33 7.23
CA LEU A 146 7.48 -14.06 6.51
C LEU A 146 6.77 -12.98 7.30
N LYS A 147 5.90 -13.33 8.26
CA LYS A 147 5.09 -12.36 9.01
C LYS A 147 5.91 -11.28 9.72
N HIS A 148 7.11 -11.61 10.21
CA HIS A 148 8.00 -10.67 10.90
C HIS A 148 8.54 -9.55 10.00
N ARG A 149 8.37 -9.67 8.68
CA ARG A 149 8.80 -8.66 7.70
C ARG A 149 7.71 -7.65 7.38
N PHE A 150 6.46 -7.95 7.69
CA PHE A 150 5.36 -7.02 7.45
C PHE A 150 5.42 -5.91 8.49
N THR A 151 5.53 -4.68 8.03
CA THR A 151 5.39 -3.52 8.91
C THR A 151 3.91 -3.32 9.24
N HIS A 152 3.05 -3.42 8.22
CA HIS A 152 1.61 -3.33 8.38
C HIS A 152 0.92 -4.41 7.55
N VAL A 153 -0.08 -5.06 8.15
CA VAL A 153 -1.07 -5.87 7.44
C VAL A 153 -2.43 -5.21 7.65
N ILE A 154 -3.02 -4.76 6.55
CA ILE A 154 -4.33 -4.12 6.49
C ILE A 154 -5.30 -5.10 5.86
N LEU A 155 -6.21 -5.63 6.67
CA LEU A 155 -7.16 -6.64 6.24
C LEU A 155 -8.55 -6.01 6.07
N SER A 156 -9.12 -6.14 4.88
CA SER A 156 -10.52 -5.75 4.67
C SER A 156 -11.47 -6.90 4.91
N VAL A 157 -12.46 -6.65 5.77
CA VAL A 157 -13.53 -7.58 6.17
C VAL A 157 -14.90 -7.00 5.83
N ARG A 158 -15.89 -7.89 5.75
CA ARG A 158 -17.29 -7.53 5.52
C ARG A 158 -18.21 -8.37 6.39
N GLU A 159 -19.26 -7.76 6.93
CA GLU A 159 -20.25 -8.45 7.75
C GLU A 159 -20.99 -9.53 6.94
N GLY A 160 -21.22 -10.69 7.57
CA GLY A 160 -21.88 -11.83 6.93
C GLY A 160 -20.99 -12.66 5.99
N PHE A 161 -19.69 -12.35 5.90
CA PHE A 161 -18.73 -13.09 5.08
C PHE A 161 -17.68 -13.83 5.94
N PRO A 162 -17.20 -15.00 5.50
CA PRO A 162 -16.14 -15.72 6.19
C PRO A 162 -14.87 -14.87 6.32
N ARG A 163 -14.31 -14.85 7.52
CA ARG A 163 -13.00 -14.23 7.77
C ARG A 163 -11.89 -15.22 7.40
N GLU A 164 -10.71 -14.69 7.06
CA GLU A 164 -9.52 -15.53 6.92
C GLU A 164 -8.71 -15.44 8.21
N GLU A 165 -8.75 -16.50 9.01
CA GLU A 165 -8.10 -16.54 10.31
C GLU A 165 -6.58 -16.29 10.22
N THR A 166 -5.94 -16.73 9.13
CA THR A 166 -4.51 -16.50 8.91
C THR A 166 -4.18 -15.01 8.79
N TRP A 167 -4.83 -14.27 7.88
CA TRP A 167 -4.63 -12.82 7.82
C TRP A 167 -5.10 -12.10 9.09
N MET A 168 -6.21 -12.54 9.70
CA MET A 168 -6.71 -11.96 10.95
C MET A 168 -5.65 -12.07 12.06
N SER A 169 -4.94 -13.18 12.15
CA SER A 169 -3.92 -13.43 13.19
C SER A 169 -2.70 -12.51 13.12
N VAL A 170 -2.47 -11.88 11.96
CA VAL A 170 -1.35 -10.94 11.75
C VAL A 170 -1.82 -9.54 11.37
N ALA A 171 -3.14 -9.32 11.29
CA ALA A 171 -3.69 -8.04 10.89
C ALA A 171 -3.30 -6.98 11.92
N SER A 172 -2.50 -6.01 11.49
CA SER A 172 -2.18 -4.82 12.28
C SER A 172 -3.34 -3.81 12.27
N HIS A 173 -4.20 -3.87 11.25
CA HIS A 173 -5.35 -2.99 11.08
C HIS A 173 -6.47 -3.71 10.34
N VAL A 174 -7.71 -3.56 10.80
CA VAL A 174 -8.89 -4.22 10.20
C VAL A 174 -9.87 -3.18 9.68
N LEU A 175 -10.11 -3.21 8.37
CA LEU A 175 -11.03 -2.33 7.66
C LEU A 175 -12.38 -3.01 7.48
N HIS A 176 -13.39 -2.46 8.14
CA HIS A 176 -14.77 -2.90 7.97
C HIS A 176 -15.40 -2.21 6.76
N PHE A 177 -15.85 -3.00 5.78
CA PHE A 177 -16.54 -2.49 4.58
C PHE A 177 -17.72 -1.59 4.95
N GLU A 178 -18.47 -1.96 5.99
CA GLU A 178 -19.66 -1.23 6.46
C GLU A 178 -19.31 0.20 6.91
N LYS A 179 -18.18 0.37 7.61
CA LYS A 179 -17.70 1.69 8.02
C LYS A 179 -17.28 2.53 6.82
N LEU A 180 -16.63 1.90 5.84
CA LEU A 180 -16.19 2.59 4.62
C LEU A 180 -17.37 3.18 3.83
N VAL A 181 -18.47 2.43 3.75
CA VAL A 181 -19.64 2.82 2.95
C VAL A 181 -20.68 3.59 3.74
N ALA A 182 -20.47 3.82 5.04
CA ALA A 182 -21.39 4.58 5.88
C ALA A 182 -21.38 6.07 5.51
N PHE A 183 -22.56 6.64 5.29
CA PHE A 183 -22.80 8.08 5.11
C PHE A 183 -24.22 8.44 5.53
N ASP A 184 -24.48 9.71 5.84
CA ASP A 184 -25.86 10.19 6.09
C ASP A 184 -26.59 10.32 4.75
N THR A 185 -27.61 9.48 4.52
CA THR A 185 -28.40 9.51 3.28
C THR A 185 -29.32 10.72 3.18
N LEU A 186 -29.69 11.36 4.29
CA LEU A 186 -30.51 12.57 4.32
C LEU A 186 -29.65 13.81 4.05
N HIS A 187 -28.41 13.80 4.52
CA HIS A 187 -27.42 14.87 4.31
C HIS A 187 -26.13 14.29 3.72
N PRO A 188 -26.12 13.83 2.45
CA PRO A 188 -24.96 13.16 1.85
C PRO A 188 -23.72 14.05 1.72
N ASP A 189 -23.90 15.36 1.85
CA ASP A 189 -22.83 16.36 1.86
C ASP A 189 -22.22 16.59 3.27
N ASP A 190 -22.78 16.01 4.33
CA ASP A 190 -22.23 16.13 5.69
C ASP A 190 -21.00 15.21 5.85
N GLU A 191 -19.83 15.82 5.63
CA GLU A 191 -18.54 15.15 5.72
C GLU A 191 -18.25 14.55 7.11
N SER A 192 -18.85 15.09 8.18
CA SER A 192 -18.68 14.53 9.54
C SER A 192 -19.33 13.15 9.68
N LYS A 193 -20.21 12.80 8.75
CA LYS A 193 -20.91 11.51 8.68
C LYS A 193 -20.34 10.58 7.61
N ILE A 194 -19.31 10.98 6.87
CA ILE A 194 -18.67 10.13 5.86
C ILE A 194 -17.70 9.18 6.58
N GLY A 195 -18.09 7.92 6.70
CA GLY A 195 -17.28 6.89 7.37
C GLY A 195 -15.93 6.64 6.70
N ALA A 196 -15.83 6.84 5.38
CA ALA A 196 -14.56 6.75 4.65
C ALA A 196 -13.49 7.73 5.16
N LEU A 197 -13.86 8.97 5.56
CA LEU A 197 -12.91 9.94 6.10
C LEU A 197 -12.39 9.51 7.48
N THR A 198 -13.25 8.89 8.29
CA THR A 198 -12.82 8.30 9.58
C THR A 198 -11.84 7.15 9.33
N VAL A 199 -12.15 6.28 8.37
CA VAL A 199 -11.27 5.18 7.98
C VAL A 199 -9.92 5.68 7.44
N LEU A 200 -9.91 6.72 6.62
CA LEU A 200 -8.66 7.32 6.12
C LEU A 200 -7.81 7.93 7.23
N LYS A 201 -8.45 8.59 8.20
CA LYS A 201 -7.77 9.10 9.39
C LYS A 201 -7.12 7.98 10.20
N ASP A 202 -7.89 6.94 10.53
CA ASP A 202 -7.40 5.79 11.30
C ASP A 202 -6.25 5.08 10.57
N LEU A 203 -6.33 4.97 9.23
CA LEU A 203 -5.25 4.42 8.40
C LEU A 203 -4.01 5.32 8.38
N SER A 204 -4.18 6.64 8.26
CA SER A 204 -3.07 7.59 8.28
C SER A 204 -2.31 7.50 9.60
N GLU A 205 -3.04 7.50 10.72
CA GLU A 205 -2.47 7.34 12.06
C GLU A 205 -1.76 5.99 12.22
N HIS A 206 -2.37 4.91 11.74
CA HIS A 206 -1.78 3.57 11.76
C HIS A 206 -0.47 3.47 10.97
N LEU A 207 -0.38 4.19 9.85
CA LEU A 207 0.82 4.26 9.01
C LEU A 207 1.87 5.26 9.54
N GLY A 208 1.58 5.99 10.62
CA GLY A 208 2.47 7.01 11.17
C GLY A 208 2.53 8.30 10.32
N LEU A 209 1.53 8.53 9.47
CA LEU A 209 1.47 9.69 8.57
C LEU A 209 0.74 10.85 9.26
N SER A 210 1.39 12.02 9.26
CA SER A 210 0.82 13.26 9.78
C SER A 210 0.13 14.05 8.66
N LEU A 211 -1.12 13.70 8.37
CA LEU A 211 -1.95 14.35 7.36
C LEU A 211 -3.02 15.24 7.99
N THR A 212 -3.31 16.38 7.37
CA THR A 212 -4.39 17.27 7.80
C THR A 212 -5.75 16.74 7.37
N GLN A 213 -6.83 17.31 7.92
CA GLN A 213 -8.18 16.97 7.45
C GLN A 213 -8.36 17.29 5.95
N ARG A 214 -7.73 18.35 5.44
CA ARG A 214 -7.78 18.70 4.01
C ARG A 214 -7.12 17.62 3.17
N ASP A 215 -5.93 17.16 3.58
CA ASP A 215 -5.20 16.08 2.91
C ASP A 215 -6.05 14.80 2.80
N LEU A 216 -6.73 14.42 3.89
CA LEU A 216 -7.59 13.24 3.89
C LEU A 216 -8.79 13.39 2.94
N LYS A 217 -9.35 14.59 2.80
CA LYS A 217 -10.40 14.87 1.81
C LYS A 217 -9.87 14.79 0.39
N GLU A 218 -8.64 15.26 0.14
CA GLU A 218 -8.00 15.17 -1.19
C GLU A 218 -7.80 13.70 -1.57
N VAL A 219 -7.33 12.88 -0.62
CA VAL A 219 -7.22 11.42 -0.79
C VAL A 219 -8.58 10.78 -1.03
N ASP A 220 -9.62 11.17 -0.28
CA ASP A 220 -10.97 10.64 -0.45
C ASP A 220 -11.56 10.96 -1.82
N TYR A 221 -11.41 12.21 -2.25
CA TYR A 221 -11.82 12.68 -3.56
C TYR A 221 -11.09 11.91 -4.68
N GLU A 222 -9.77 11.72 -4.55
CA GLU A 222 -9.01 10.97 -5.54
C GLU A 222 -9.46 9.50 -5.61
N LEU A 223 -9.64 8.83 -4.46
CA LEU A 223 -10.17 7.47 -4.38
C LEU A 223 -11.52 7.32 -5.08
N MET A 224 -12.38 8.31 -4.87
CA MET A 224 -13.73 8.35 -5.44
C MET A 224 -13.75 8.85 -6.89
N THR A 225 -12.63 9.28 -7.45
CA THR A 225 -12.51 9.71 -8.85
C THR A 225 -11.62 8.82 -9.70
N LEU A 226 -10.92 7.83 -9.12
CA LEU A 226 -10.15 6.82 -9.85
C LEU A 226 -10.95 6.23 -11.02
N GLN A 227 -10.30 6.18 -12.18
CA GLN A 227 -10.90 5.66 -13.40
C GLN A 227 -11.07 4.15 -13.32
N ILE A 228 -12.33 3.70 -13.35
CA ILE A 228 -12.66 2.29 -13.51
C ILE A 228 -12.55 1.98 -15.01
N PRO A 229 -11.70 1.03 -15.42
CA PRO A 229 -11.52 0.72 -16.83
C PRO A 229 -12.79 0.08 -17.42
N GLN A 230 -13.09 0.37 -18.70
CA GLN A 230 -14.18 -0.27 -19.42
C GLN A 230 -13.87 -1.73 -19.78
N SER A 231 -12.58 -2.04 -19.98
CA SER A 231 -12.08 -3.38 -20.27
C SER A 231 -10.72 -3.60 -19.61
N GLY A 232 -10.42 -4.84 -19.20
CA GLY A 232 -9.16 -5.20 -18.56
C GLY A 232 -8.94 -4.56 -17.18
N CYS A 233 -7.74 -4.72 -16.64
CA CYS A 233 -7.33 -4.17 -15.34
C CYS A 233 -6.55 -2.87 -15.54
N ASN A 234 -6.88 -1.82 -14.79
CA ASN A 234 -6.03 -0.65 -14.65
C ASN A 234 -4.84 -1.04 -13.75
N GLN A 235 -3.65 -1.10 -14.33
CA GLN A 235 -2.50 -1.73 -13.65
C GLN A 235 -1.94 -0.92 -12.49
N THR A 236 -2.16 0.39 -12.44
CA THR A 236 -1.74 1.21 -11.29
C THR A 236 -2.72 1.04 -10.14
N THR A 237 -4.01 1.24 -10.39
CA THR A 237 -5.05 1.22 -9.35
C THR A 237 -5.52 -0.18 -8.99
N LYS A 238 -5.22 -1.16 -9.83
CA LYS A 238 -5.73 -2.54 -9.77
C LYS A 238 -7.27 -2.60 -9.79
N LEU A 239 -7.90 -1.58 -10.39
CA LEU A 239 -9.33 -1.53 -10.66
C LEU A 239 -9.67 -2.35 -11.90
N TRP A 240 -10.86 -2.92 -11.91
CA TRP A 240 -11.38 -3.83 -12.93
C TRP A 240 -12.77 -3.36 -13.32
N PRO A 241 -13.32 -3.77 -14.48
CA PRO A 241 -14.60 -3.26 -14.95
C PRO A 241 -15.76 -3.63 -14.01
N PHE A 242 -15.63 -4.74 -13.28
CA PHE A 242 -16.61 -5.15 -12.27
C PHE A 242 -16.54 -4.34 -10.96
N HIS A 243 -15.51 -3.52 -10.73
CA HIS A 243 -15.42 -2.63 -9.55
C HIS A 243 -16.35 -1.41 -9.65
N GLY A 244 -17.48 -1.53 -10.37
CA GLY A 244 -18.44 -0.47 -10.69
C GLY A 244 -19.13 0.23 -9.51
N ARG A 245 -18.76 -0.06 -8.27
CA ARG A 245 -19.22 0.65 -7.07
C ARG A 245 -18.02 1.19 -6.31
N ARG A 246 -17.86 2.52 -6.35
CA ARG A 246 -16.84 3.28 -5.60
C ARG A 246 -17.18 3.31 -4.11
N GLY A 247 -17.22 2.15 -3.46
CA GLY A 247 -17.70 2.04 -2.06
C GLY A 247 -19.18 2.40 -1.87
N GLY A 248 -19.99 2.44 -2.93
CA GLY A 248 -21.45 2.60 -2.82
C GLY A 248 -21.95 3.95 -2.28
N ARG A 249 -21.08 4.96 -2.18
CA ARG A 249 -21.41 6.32 -1.73
C ARG A 249 -21.22 7.36 -2.84
N PRO A 250 -21.82 8.57 -2.72
CA PRO A 250 -21.60 9.66 -3.66
C PRO A 250 -20.13 10.10 -3.73
N ILE A 251 -19.73 10.66 -4.87
CA ILE A 251 -18.42 11.30 -5.01
C ILE A 251 -18.45 12.60 -4.19
N PRO A 252 -17.50 12.84 -3.28
CA PRO A 252 -17.43 14.07 -2.51
C PRO A 252 -17.12 15.27 -3.42
N LYS A 253 -17.38 16.48 -2.93
CA LYS A 253 -16.95 17.71 -3.61
C LYS A 253 -15.42 17.78 -3.62
N GLN A 254 -14.87 18.43 -4.65
CA GLN A 254 -13.44 18.69 -4.70
C GLN A 254 -13.04 19.60 -3.52
N PRO A 255 -12.03 19.24 -2.71
CA PRO A 255 -11.60 20.00 -1.52
C PRO A 255 -10.89 21.32 -1.82
#